data_AF-A0A7R9M4D5-F1
#
_entry.id   AF-A0A7R9M4D5-F1
#
_cell.length_a   1.000
_cell.length_b   1.000
_cell.length_c   1.000
_cell.angle_alpha   90.00
_cell.angle_beta   90.00
_cell.angle_gamma   90.00
#
_symmetry.space_group_name_H-M   'P 1'
#
loop_
_entity.id
_entity.type
_entity.pdbx_description
1 polymer ?
#
loop_
_entity_poly.entity_id
_entity_poly.type
_entity_poly.pdbx_seq_one_letter_code
_entity_poly.pdbx_strand_id
1 'polypeptide(L)'
;MGWADVGYHSDHVLTPNIDTLAADGIVLNHYYTHPVSCPSRAALLTGVHPIHTGLQNFVIINQSPTALRVPAFIWSPLLRKSGYVSEALIDVSDIMPTILDAIGDRHVLSDETHIYGVSQWDTMSHNGLPVRSEIIHNIDPVDNMSAIRWHDWKLVQSSSYKGYDLWTQTIQFGGWKPPMYSKCTLSPEQFETMRNLQRHSCKMYKVLSQMNRHPNYDVLDESTVLCSEPPVPNGKHSCLTGELCLFNLRVDPCEYKNVINETDPSFVRYVWHKLVEFNETSVPALSLVPLDKRAHPRFHNNTWTNWLDHDLDYELYRDYKHDKDEF
;
A
#
# COMPACT_ATOMS: atom_id res chain seq x y z
N MET A 1 2.91 -13.45 -8.12
CA MET A 1 2.44 -14.37 -9.16
C MET A 1 3.52 -14.43 -10.22
N GLY A 2 4.15 -15.59 -10.36
CA GLY A 2 5.12 -15.89 -11.40
C GLY A 2 4.44 -16.27 -12.72
N TRP A 3 5.25 -16.52 -13.75
CA TRP A 3 4.78 -16.80 -15.11
C TRP A 3 3.92 -18.06 -15.20
N ALA A 4 4.29 -19.12 -14.47
CA ALA A 4 3.59 -20.41 -14.49
C ALA A 4 2.61 -20.61 -13.30
N ASP A 5 2.30 -19.54 -12.55
CA ASP A 5 1.29 -19.57 -11.47
C ASP A 5 -0.17 -19.51 -12.01
N VAL A 6 -0.37 -19.70 -13.32
CA VAL A 6 -1.66 -19.62 -14.01
C VAL A 6 -1.79 -20.74 -15.04
N GLY A 7 -2.98 -21.32 -15.12
CA GLY A 7 -3.30 -22.50 -15.94
C GLY A 7 -3.13 -22.30 -17.43
N TYR A 8 -3.37 -21.07 -17.92
CA TYR A 8 -3.13 -20.72 -19.33
C TYR A 8 -1.64 -20.64 -19.71
N HIS A 9 -0.72 -20.74 -18.74
CA HIS A 9 0.74 -20.85 -18.95
C HIS A 9 1.36 -22.14 -18.40
N SER A 10 0.62 -22.93 -17.61
CA SER A 10 1.12 -24.14 -16.94
C SER A 10 -0.01 -25.16 -16.78
N ASP A 11 0.23 -26.41 -17.14
CA ASP A 11 -0.74 -27.50 -16.98
C ASP A 11 -0.84 -28.03 -15.53
N HIS A 12 0.02 -27.56 -14.63
CA HIS A 12 0.06 -27.99 -13.23
C HIS A 12 -0.76 -27.10 -12.28
N VAL A 13 -1.19 -25.92 -12.74
CA VAL A 13 -1.94 -24.96 -11.94
C VAL A 13 -3.35 -24.83 -12.50
N LEU A 14 -4.36 -25.29 -11.74
CA LEU A 14 -5.75 -25.20 -12.16
C LEU A 14 -6.32 -23.83 -11.77
N THR A 15 -6.41 -22.92 -12.75
CA THR A 15 -7.06 -21.61 -12.57
C THR A 15 -8.19 -21.40 -13.58
N PRO A 16 -9.22 -22.27 -13.61
CA PRO A 16 -10.21 -22.32 -14.69
C PRO A 16 -10.91 -20.98 -14.97
N ASN A 17 -11.13 -20.16 -13.94
CA ASN A 17 -11.70 -18.81 -14.10
C ASN A 17 -10.72 -17.82 -14.75
N ILE A 18 -9.44 -17.87 -14.39
CA ILE A 18 -8.38 -17.05 -15.00
C ILE A 18 -8.13 -17.52 -16.44
N ASP A 19 -8.17 -18.83 -16.68
CA ASP A 19 -7.97 -19.42 -17.99
C ASP A 19 -9.11 -19.05 -18.96
N THR A 20 -10.35 -19.01 -18.45
CA THR A 20 -11.50 -18.50 -19.18
C THR A 20 -11.32 -17.01 -19.51
N LEU A 21 -10.89 -16.19 -18.54
CA LEU A 21 -10.62 -14.78 -18.77
C LEU A 21 -9.50 -14.56 -19.81
N ALA A 22 -8.48 -15.42 -19.81
CA ALA A 22 -7.41 -15.39 -20.80
C ALA A 22 -7.92 -15.78 -22.20
N ALA A 23 -8.81 -16.78 -22.29
CA ALA A 23 -9.41 -17.23 -23.54
C ALA A 23 -10.36 -16.18 -24.16
N ASP A 24 -11.13 -15.49 -23.32
CA ASP A 24 -12.09 -14.46 -23.75
C ASP A 24 -11.47 -13.06 -23.89
N GLY A 25 -10.23 -12.89 -23.41
CA GLY A 25 -9.56 -11.59 -23.29
C GLY A 25 -8.36 -11.39 -24.22
N ILE A 26 -7.46 -10.49 -23.81
CA ILE A 26 -6.17 -10.25 -24.47
C ILE A 26 -5.06 -10.66 -23.51
N VAL A 27 -4.24 -11.63 -23.91
CA VAL A 27 -3.08 -12.06 -23.14
C VAL A 27 -1.87 -11.19 -23.45
N LEU A 28 -1.29 -10.58 -22.42
CA LEU A 28 -0.09 -9.74 -22.52
C LEU A 28 1.18 -10.55 -22.22
N ASN A 29 1.66 -11.34 -23.18
CA ASN A 29 2.83 -12.22 -23.01
C ASN A 29 4.16 -11.48 -22.77
N HIS A 30 4.22 -10.17 -23.02
CA HIS A 30 5.39 -9.32 -22.80
C HIS A 30 5.09 -8.22 -21.78
N TYR A 31 4.46 -8.60 -20.67
CA TYR A 31 4.18 -7.71 -19.54
C TYR A 31 5.13 -8.00 -18.38
N TYR A 32 5.83 -6.97 -17.90
CA TYR A 32 6.82 -7.10 -16.84
C TYR A 32 6.46 -6.22 -15.65
N THR A 33 6.54 -6.80 -14.44
CA THR A 33 6.41 -6.06 -13.19
C THR A 33 7.78 -5.82 -12.56
N HIS A 34 7.88 -4.85 -11.65
CA HIS A 34 9.08 -4.71 -10.84
C HIS A 34 9.19 -5.87 -9.82
N PRO A 35 10.41 -6.24 -9.39
CA PRO A 35 10.65 -7.41 -8.53
C PRO A 35 10.07 -7.28 -7.10
N VAL A 36 9.60 -6.09 -6.73
CA VAL A 36 9.00 -5.80 -5.41
C VAL A 36 7.67 -5.07 -5.60
N SER A 37 6.72 -5.29 -4.68
CA SER A 37 5.36 -4.73 -4.79
C SER A 37 5.32 -3.20 -4.75
N CYS A 38 6.16 -2.54 -3.94
CA CYS A 38 6.22 -1.08 -3.86
C CYS A 38 6.59 -0.40 -5.17
N PRO A 39 7.71 -0.75 -5.86
CA PRO A 39 8.01 -0.17 -7.17
C PRO A 39 6.93 -0.48 -8.21
N SER A 40 6.35 -1.69 -8.22
CA SER A 40 5.25 -2.05 -9.12
C SER A 40 4.02 -1.17 -8.92
N ARG A 41 3.58 -0.99 -7.66
CA ARG A 41 2.45 -0.10 -7.34
C ARG A 41 2.74 1.36 -7.66
N ALA A 42 3.96 1.83 -7.39
CA ALA A 42 4.38 3.19 -7.70
C ALA A 42 4.30 3.48 -9.20
N ALA A 43 4.86 2.59 -10.02
CA ALA A 43 4.83 2.69 -11.47
C ALA A 43 3.39 2.63 -12.00
N LEU A 44 2.56 1.72 -11.48
CA LEU A 44 1.16 1.58 -11.85
C LEU A 44 0.36 2.87 -11.55
N LEU A 45 0.53 3.45 -10.36
CA LEU A 45 -0.29 4.56 -9.88
C LEU A 45 0.16 5.92 -10.42
N THR A 46 1.43 6.06 -10.82
CA THR A 46 1.99 7.36 -11.24
C THR A 46 2.41 7.40 -12.70
N GLY A 47 2.61 6.24 -13.34
CA GLY A 47 3.26 6.14 -14.64
C GLY A 47 4.74 6.52 -14.63
N VAL A 48 5.34 6.72 -13.46
CA VAL A 48 6.74 7.13 -13.29
C VAL A 48 7.57 5.91 -12.89
N HIS A 49 8.69 5.69 -13.60
CA HIS A 49 9.61 4.60 -13.26
C HIS A 49 10.16 4.77 -11.83
N PRO A 50 10.25 3.70 -11.00
CA PRO A 50 10.56 3.81 -9.57
C PRO A 50 11.88 4.51 -9.22
N ILE A 51 12.86 4.51 -10.13
CA ILE A 51 14.13 5.24 -9.97
C ILE A 51 13.93 6.76 -9.87
N HIS A 52 12.83 7.28 -10.42
CA HIS A 52 12.47 8.69 -10.39
C HIS A 52 11.48 9.02 -9.27
N THR A 53 10.96 8.02 -8.56
CA THR A 53 10.14 8.20 -7.35
C THR A 53 10.90 7.88 -6.07
N GLY A 54 12.12 7.33 -6.16
CA GLY A 54 12.89 6.86 -5.01
C GLY A 54 12.43 5.52 -4.44
N LEU A 55 11.62 4.76 -5.19
CA LEU A 55 11.03 3.49 -4.76
C LEU A 55 11.64 2.27 -5.45
N GLN A 56 12.82 2.44 -6.06
CA GLN A 56 13.52 1.39 -6.82
C GLN A 56 14.11 0.26 -5.96
N ASN A 57 14.14 0.40 -4.63
CA ASN A 57 14.78 -0.56 -3.73
C ASN A 57 13.75 -1.53 -3.12
N PHE A 58 13.47 -1.38 -1.82
CA PHE A 58 12.63 -2.28 -1.06
C PHE A 58 11.23 -1.68 -0.81
N VAL A 59 10.39 -2.40 -0.07
CA VAL A 59 9.09 -1.87 0.31
C VAL A 59 9.22 -0.69 1.28
N ILE A 60 8.26 0.22 1.19
CA ILE A 60 8.03 1.20 2.26
C ILE A 60 7.54 0.40 3.46
N ILE A 61 8.36 0.31 4.50
CA ILE A 61 7.98 -0.33 5.75
C ILE A 61 6.98 0.56 6.49
N ASN A 62 6.11 -0.04 7.29
CA ASN A 62 5.05 0.63 8.06
C ASN A 62 5.51 1.79 8.96
N GLN A 63 6.78 1.82 9.35
CA GLN A 63 7.36 2.90 10.15
C GLN A 63 7.92 4.05 9.31
N SER A 64 7.91 3.95 7.96
CA SER A 64 8.53 4.95 7.09
C SER A 64 7.84 6.32 7.19
N PRO A 65 8.59 7.44 7.35
CA PRO A 65 8.03 8.79 7.36
C PRO A 65 7.73 9.26 5.93
N THR A 66 7.85 8.35 4.96
CA THR A 66 7.81 8.59 3.53
C THR A 66 6.77 7.67 2.93
N ALA A 67 5.82 8.24 2.19
CA ALA A 67 4.87 7.49 1.39
C ALA A 67 4.87 8.05 -0.02
N LEU A 68 4.51 7.21 -1.00
CA LEU A 68 4.10 7.74 -2.28
C LEU A 68 2.69 8.31 -2.11
N ARG A 69 2.58 9.64 -2.01
CA ARG A 69 1.26 10.29 -2.13
C ARG A 69 0.80 10.14 -3.56
N VAL A 70 -0.02 9.14 -3.79
CA VAL A 70 -0.75 8.96 -5.05
C VAL A 70 -2.08 9.68 -4.93
N PRO A 71 -2.46 10.53 -5.88
CA PRO A 71 -3.83 11.01 -5.94
C PRO A 71 -4.72 9.81 -6.27
N ALA A 72 -5.59 9.42 -5.36
CA ALA A 72 -6.67 8.49 -5.66
C ALA A 72 -7.81 9.31 -6.26
N PHE A 73 -7.91 9.32 -7.58
CA PHE A 73 -9.07 9.88 -8.29
C PHE A 73 -9.76 8.75 -9.04
N ILE A 74 -11.08 8.71 -8.92
CA ILE A 74 -11.90 7.76 -9.67
C ILE A 74 -12.65 8.55 -10.71
N TRP A 75 -12.56 8.08 -11.95
CA TRP A 75 -13.32 8.64 -13.04
C TRP A 75 -14.01 7.52 -13.81
N SER A 76 -15.32 7.65 -14.00
CA SER A 76 -16.09 6.81 -14.90
C SER A 76 -17.29 7.62 -15.39
N PRO A 77 -17.71 7.46 -16.66
CA PRO A 77 -18.97 8.03 -17.14
C PRO A 77 -20.19 7.42 -16.44
N LEU A 78 -20.00 6.30 -15.73
CA LEU A 78 -21.05 5.63 -14.95
C LEU A 78 -21.28 6.27 -13.58
N LEU A 79 -20.38 7.15 -13.10
CA LEU A 79 -20.58 7.88 -11.86
C LEU A 79 -21.75 8.85 -12.02
N ARG A 80 -22.71 8.82 -11.09
CA ARG A 80 -23.86 9.75 -11.12
C ARG A 80 -23.50 11.15 -10.66
N LYS A 81 -22.50 11.27 -9.78
CA LYS A 81 -21.97 12.54 -9.28
C LYS A 81 -20.45 12.54 -9.41
N SER A 82 -19.89 13.69 -9.78
CA SER A 82 -18.45 13.88 -9.96
C SER A 82 -18.02 15.28 -9.51
N GLY A 83 -16.71 15.47 -9.30
CA GLY A 83 -16.15 16.79 -8.94
C GLY A 83 -16.33 17.16 -7.48
N TYR A 84 -16.23 16.18 -6.57
CA TYR A 84 -16.33 16.37 -5.12
C TYR A 84 -15.21 15.61 -4.39
N VAL A 85 -14.91 15.99 -3.15
CA VAL A 85 -14.03 15.25 -2.24
C VAL A 85 -14.87 14.28 -1.41
N SER A 86 -14.47 13.02 -1.35
CA SER A 86 -15.02 12.04 -0.41
C SER A 86 -14.07 11.86 0.77
N GLU A 87 -14.57 12.02 1.98
CA GLU A 87 -13.86 11.73 3.25
C GLU A 87 -14.12 10.29 3.73
N ALA A 88 -14.80 9.47 2.93
CA ALA A 88 -15.07 8.08 3.28
C ALA A 88 -13.77 7.28 3.42
N LEU A 89 -13.73 6.40 4.42
CA LEU A 89 -12.66 5.41 4.52
C LEU A 89 -12.80 4.39 3.39
N ILE A 90 -11.75 4.27 2.59
CA ILE A 90 -11.66 3.32 1.49
C ILE A 90 -10.34 2.57 1.64
N ASP A 91 -10.40 1.24 1.65
CA ASP A 91 -9.22 0.38 1.60
C ASP A 91 -9.01 -0.18 0.18
N VAL A 92 -7.79 -0.57 -0.17
CA VAL A 92 -7.51 -1.17 -1.49
C VAL A 92 -8.31 -2.46 -1.72
N SER A 93 -8.63 -3.20 -0.65
CA SER A 93 -9.51 -4.37 -0.70
C SER A 93 -10.93 -4.05 -1.15
N ASP A 94 -11.38 -2.79 -1.03
CA ASP A 94 -12.71 -2.35 -1.47
C ASP A 94 -12.86 -2.29 -2.99
N ILE A 95 -11.75 -2.20 -3.73
CA ILE A 95 -11.78 -1.99 -5.18
C ILE A 95 -12.48 -3.16 -5.89
N MET A 96 -12.15 -4.40 -5.55
CA MET A 96 -12.77 -5.59 -6.15
C MET A 96 -14.29 -5.62 -5.92
N PRO A 97 -14.82 -5.59 -4.68
CA PRO A 97 -16.26 -5.63 -4.45
C PRO A 97 -16.98 -4.40 -5.00
N THR A 98 -16.32 -3.23 -5.03
CA THR A 98 -16.88 -2.04 -5.68
C THR A 98 -17.06 -2.24 -7.19
N ILE A 99 -16.07 -2.79 -7.89
CA ILE A 99 -16.18 -3.03 -9.33
C ILE A 99 -17.30 -4.04 -9.61
N LEU A 100 -17.40 -5.11 -8.80
CA LEU A 100 -18.46 -6.12 -8.92
C LEU A 100 -19.86 -5.51 -8.75
N ASP A 101 -20.05 -4.68 -7.74
CA ASP A 101 -21.30 -3.94 -7.55
C ASP A 101 -21.57 -2.97 -8.71
N ALA A 102 -20.54 -2.29 -9.23
CA ALA A 102 -20.67 -1.36 -10.35
C ALA A 102 -21.16 -2.03 -11.64
N ILE A 103 -20.81 -3.30 -11.88
CA ILE A 103 -21.28 -4.10 -13.02
C ILE A 103 -22.58 -4.85 -12.72
N GLY A 104 -23.13 -4.69 -11.51
CA GLY A 104 -24.39 -5.31 -11.07
C GLY A 104 -24.24 -6.75 -10.56
N ASP A 105 -23.02 -7.27 -10.41
CA ASP A 105 -22.77 -8.62 -9.90
C ASP A 105 -22.54 -8.58 -8.37
N ARG A 106 -23.64 -8.69 -7.64
CA ARG A 106 -23.63 -8.69 -6.17
C ARG A 106 -23.56 -10.09 -5.55
N HIS A 107 -23.62 -11.14 -6.37
CA HIS A 107 -23.70 -12.51 -5.86
C HIS A 107 -22.42 -12.94 -5.14
N VAL A 108 -21.28 -12.41 -5.58
CA VAL A 108 -19.96 -12.66 -4.97
C VAL A 108 -19.76 -11.86 -3.68
N LEU A 109 -20.64 -10.89 -3.37
CA LEU A 109 -20.56 -10.07 -2.16
C LEU A 109 -21.28 -10.68 -0.96
N SER A 110 -21.71 -11.94 -1.05
CA SER A 110 -22.36 -12.64 0.06
C SER A 110 -21.36 -12.98 1.18
N ASP A 111 -21.87 -13.12 2.41
CA ASP A 111 -21.10 -13.42 3.62
C ASP A 111 -20.31 -14.75 3.54
N GLU A 112 -20.61 -15.61 2.57
CA GLU A 112 -19.96 -16.92 2.37
C GLU A 112 -18.54 -16.82 1.77
N THR A 113 -18.13 -15.66 1.25
CA THR A 113 -16.91 -15.51 0.45
C THR A 113 -15.68 -15.04 1.24
N HIS A 114 -15.80 -14.78 2.55
CA HIS A 114 -14.72 -14.28 3.41
C HIS A 114 -13.96 -13.06 2.83
N ILE A 115 -14.66 -12.18 2.09
CA ILE A 115 -14.07 -10.99 1.49
C ILE A 115 -13.97 -9.88 2.55
N TYR A 116 -12.77 -9.33 2.74
CA TYR A 116 -12.55 -8.19 3.66
C TYR A 116 -13.04 -6.84 3.11
N GLY A 117 -13.00 -6.68 1.79
CA GLY A 117 -13.43 -5.44 1.13
C GLY A 117 -14.94 -5.24 1.19
N VAL A 118 -15.37 -3.98 1.22
CA VAL A 118 -16.78 -3.58 1.12
C VAL A 118 -17.00 -2.78 -0.16
N SER A 119 -18.17 -2.93 -0.79
CA SER A 119 -18.49 -2.10 -1.96
C SER A 119 -18.64 -0.63 -1.55
N GLN A 120 -17.85 0.23 -2.19
CA GLN A 120 -17.92 1.68 -2.05
C GLN A 120 -18.72 2.31 -3.21
N TRP A 121 -19.38 1.50 -4.05
CA TRP A 121 -19.97 1.97 -5.29
C TRP A 121 -21.02 3.07 -5.05
N ASP A 122 -21.89 2.90 -4.06
CA ASP A 122 -22.88 3.92 -3.71
C ASP A 122 -22.22 5.20 -3.15
N THR A 123 -21.28 5.05 -2.22
CA THR A 123 -20.46 6.13 -1.65
C THR A 123 -19.81 6.98 -2.74
N MET A 124 -19.26 6.34 -3.78
CA MET A 124 -18.48 7.00 -4.83
C MET A 124 -19.31 7.44 -6.05
N SER A 125 -20.37 6.71 -6.40
CA SER A 125 -21.20 7.04 -7.56
C SER A 125 -22.22 8.13 -7.24
N HIS A 126 -22.78 8.14 -6.03
CA HIS A 126 -23.85 9.06 -5.62
C HIS A 126 -23.42 10.13 -4.60
N ASN A 127 -22.16 10.12 -4.14
CA ASN A 127 -21.76 10.82 -2.91
C ASN A 127 -22.64 10.39 -1.73
N GLY A 128 -22.82 9.07 -1.60
CA GLY A 128 -23.57 8.42 -0.53
C GLY A 128 -22.84 8.47 0.81
N LEU A 129 -23.44 7.88 1.83
CA LEU A 129 -22.84 7.81 3.16
C LEU A 129 -21.64 6.83 3.17
N PRO A 130 -20.57 7.11 3.93
CA PRO A 130 -19.49 6.17 4.12
C PRO A 130 -19.98 4.84 4.71
N VAL A 131 -19.58 3.72 4.12
CA VAL A 131 -19.98 2.37 4.58
C VAL A 131 -18.95 1.72 5.51
N ARG A 132 -17.70 2.18 5.47
CA ARG A 132 -16.57 1.63 6.22
C ARG A 132 -16.24 2.52 7.41
N SER A 133 -16.12 1.92 8.59
CA SER A 133 -15.70 2.59 9.83
C SER A 133 -14.25 2.30 10.19
N GLU A 134 -13.65 1.22 9.69
CA GLU A 134 -12.33 0.76 10.09
C GLU A 134 -11.45 0.24 8.95
N ILE A 135 -10.14 0.39 9.12
CA ILE A 135 -9.09 -0.13 8.25
C ILE A 135 -8.04 -0.77 9.15
N ILE A 136 -7.82 -2.08 8.98
CA ILE A 136 -6.67 -2.77 9.56
C ILE A 136 -5.49 -2.56 8.61
N HIS A 137 -4.48 -1.83 9.06
CA HIS A 137 -3.31 -1.57 8.21
C HIS A 137 -2.43 -2.80 8.07
N ASN A 138 -2.11 -3.45 9.19
CA ASN A 138 -1.41 -4.73 9.24
C ASN A 138 -1.41 -5.29 10.67
N ILE A 139 -1.23 -6.60 10.81
CA ILE A 139 -0.85 -7.27 12.06
C ILE A 139 0.34 -8.17 11.73
N ASP A 140 1.51 -7.80 12.25
CA ASP A 140 2.77 -8.49 12.02
C ASP A 140 3.23 -9.19 13.31
N PRO A 141 3.08 -10.53 13.39
CA PRO A 141 3.53 -11.28 14.56
C PRO A 141 5.05 -11.44 14.63
N VAL A 142 5.78 -11.22 13.54
CA VAL A 142 7.24 -11.37 13.48
C VAL A 142 7.93 -10.18 14.14
N ASP A 143 7.50 -8.98 13.77
CA ASP A 143 8.06 -7.73 14.29
C ASP A 143 7.26 -7.15 15.47
N ASN A 144 6.18 -7.84 15.87
CA ASN A 144 5.23 -7.42 16.90
C ASN A 144 4.67 -6.01 16.64
N MET A 145 4.18 -5.79 15.42
CA MET A 145 3.65 -4.51 14.97
C MET A 145 2.20 -4.65 14.58
N SER A 146 1.38 -3.68 14.93
CA SER A 146 -0.01 -3.63 14.46
C SER A 146 -0.50 -2.20 14.32
N ALA A 147 -1.43 -1.98 13.40
CA ALA A 147 -2.08 -0.68 13.29
C ALA A 147 -3.52 -0.81 12.78
N ILE A 148 -4.41 -0.01 13.37
CA ILE A 148 -5.81 0.14 12.96
C ILE A 148 -6.14 1.61 12.87
N ARG A 149 -6.90 1.97 11.83
CA ARG A 149 -7.64 3.23 11.77
C ARG A 149 -9.11 2.93 12.03
N TRP A 150 -9.69 3.53 13.05
CA TRP A 150 -11.10 3.45 13.39
C TRP A 150 -11.68 4.88 13.38
N HIS A 151 -12.47 5.19 12.36
CA HIS A 151 -12.90 6.54 12.01
C HIS A 151 -11.71 7.53 11.94
N ASP A 152 -11.74 8.54 12.80
CA ASP A 152 -10.73 9.60 12.90
C ASP A 152 -9.54 9.16 13.76
N TRP A 153 -9.58 7.99 14.39
CA TRP A 153 -8.54 7.53 15.32
C TRP A 153 -7.62 6.51 14.67
N LYS A 154 -6.32 6.62 14.93
CA LYS A 154 -5.34 5.62 14.53
C LYS A 154 -4.58 5.12 15.74
N LEU A 155 -4.68 3.82 16.00
CA LEU A 155 -3.92 3.13 17.04
C LEU A 155 -2.77 2.37 16.37
N VAL A 156 -1.56 2.55 16.90
CA VAL A 156 -0.32 1.96 16.38
C VAL A 156 0.44 1.30 17.52
N GLN A 157 0.77 0.03 17.35
CA GLN A 157 1.75 -0.70 18.14
C GLN A 157 3.06 -0.74 17.37
N SER A 158 4.08 -0.04 17.88
CA SER A 158 5.41 0.01 17.28
C SER A 158 6.24 -1.24 17.61
N SER A 159 7.13 -1.64 16.70
CA SER A 159 8.02 -2.79 16.91
C SER A 159 8.93 -2.55 18.10
N SER A 160 9.32 -3.62 18.79
CA SER A 160 10.38 -3.60 19.81
C SER A 160 11.80 -3.61 19.21
N TYR A 161 11.95 -3.77 17.90
CA TYR A 161 13.27 -3.89 17.25
C TYR A 161 13.94 -2.51 17.12
N LYS A 162 15.10 -2.35 17.78
CA LYS A 162 15.90 -1.11 17.74
C LYS A 162 16.41 -0.86 16.32
N GLY A 163 15.95 0.22 15.67
CA GLY A 163 16.46 0.68 14.37
C GLY A 163 15.41 1.12 13.35
N TYR A 164 14.12 0.95 13.67
CA TYR A 164 13.03 1.33 12.77
C TYR A 164 12.25 2.58 13.21
N ASP A 165 12.66 3.23 14.31
CA ASP A 165 12.07 4.50 14.77
C ASP A 165 12.45 5.69 13.88
N LEU A 166 11.58 6.06 12.95
CA LEU A 166 11.96 6.90 11.81
C LEU A 166 11.61 8.39 11.94
N TRP A 167 10.96 8.82 13.03
CA TRP A 167 10.93 10.25 13.35
C TRP A 167 12.33 10.79 13.69
N THR A 168 13.24 9.93 14.15
CA THR A 168 14.56 10.33 14.66
C THR A 168 15.74 9.67 13.95
N GLN A 169 15.54 8.67 13.08
CA GLN A 169 16.66 8.01 12.41
C GLN A 169 16.43 7.90 10.90
N THR A 170 17.17 8.70 10.14
CA THR A 170 17.65 8.28 8.80
C THR A 170 18.20 6.87 8.93
N ILE A 171 17.49 5.88 8.38
CA ILE A 171 18.11 4.57 8.12
C ILE A 171 19.41 4.85 7.36
N GLN A 172 20.55 4.50 7.97
CA GLN A 172 21.90 4.71 7.44
C GLN A 172 22.22 3.81 6.23
N PHE A 173 21.24 3.52 5.37
CA PHE A 173 21.49 2.97 4.04
C PHE A 173 21.46 4.13 3.04
N GLY A 174 22.55 4.92 3.04
CA GLY A 174 22.88 5.82 1.94
C GLY A 174 21.92 6.98 1.69
N GLY A 175 22.01 8.04 2.51
CA GLY A 175 21.88 9.43 2.07
C GLY A 175 20.58 9.91 1.40
N TRP A 176 19.51 9.12 1.38
CA TRP A 176 18.27 9.53 0.72
C TRP A 176 17.35 10.24 1.72
N LYS A 177 17.42 11.57 1.70
CA LYS A 177 16.32 12.39 2.21
C LYS A 177 15.13 12.16 1.28
N PRO A 178 13.90 11.98 1.79
CA PRO A 178 12.74 12.01 0.91
C PRO A 178 12.80 13.26 0.03
N PRO A 179 12.17 13.26 -1.16
CA PRO A 179 11.71 14.50 -1.69
C PRO A 179 10.58 14.91 -0.72
N MET A 180 10.94 15.49 0.43
CA MET A 180 10.25 16.71 0.84
C MET A 180 10.24 17.50 -0.45
N TYR A 181 9.06 17.67 -1.05
CA TYR A 181 8.83 18.77 -1.98
C TYR A 181 9.62 19.92 -1.41
N SER A 182 10.67 20.25 -2.16
CA SER A 182 11.91 20.87 -1.72
C SER A 182 11.72 21.79 -0.52
N LYS A 183 12.68 21.75 0.42
CA LYS A 183 13.05 22.93 1.21
C LYS A 183 13.31 24.09 0.25
N CYS A 184 12.24 24.70 -0.20
CA CYS A 184 12.20 26.06 -0.63
C CYS A 184 11.49 26.70 0.55
N THR A 185 12.26 27.48 1.31
CA THR A 185 11.78 28.54 2.20
C THR A 185 10.97 29.52 1.34
N LEU A 186 9.81 29.08 0.88
CA LEU A 186 8.88 29.87 0.10
C LEU A 186 7.95 30.53 1.11
N SER A 187 7.74 31.82 0.93
CA SER A 187 6.59 32.45 1.56
C SER A 187 5.31 31.73 1.08
N PRO A 188 4.21 31.77 1.85
CA PRO A 188 2.92 31.22 1.43
C PRO A 188 2.51 31.64 0.00
N GLU A 189 2.76 32.89 -0.38
CA GLU A 189 2.53 33.41 -1.75
C GLU A 189 3.40 32.75 -2.82
N GLN A 190 4.68 32.53 -2.55
CA GLN A 190 5.58 31.88 -3.49
C GLN A 190 5.23 30.40 -3.67
N PHE A 191 4.81 29.73 -2.59
CA PHE A 191 4.32 28.37 -2.63
C PHE A 191 3.04 28.25 -3.46
N GLU A 192 2.10 29.17 -3.26
CA GLU A 192 0.85 29.22 -4.04
C GLU A 192 1.10 29.50 -5.52
N THR A 193 2.03 30.42 -5.82
CA THR A 193 2.45 30.72 -7.20
C THR A 193 3.10 29.49 -7.87
N MET A 194 4.02 28.81 -7.18
CA MET A 194 4.64 27.60 -7.71
C MET A 194 3.65 26.46 -7.87
N ARG A 195 2.72 26.29 -6.93
CA ARG A 195 1.64 25.30 -7.01
C ARG A 195 0.76 25.54 -8.23
N ASN A 196 0.36 26.80 -8.47
CA ASN A 196 -0.41 27.17 -9.65
C ASN A 196 0.36 26.98 -10.96
N LEU A 197 1.67 27.27 -10.99
CA LEU A 197 2.54 26.96 -12.12
C LEU A 197 2.68 25.44 -12.35
N GLN A 198 2.81 24.64 -11.29
CA GLN A 198 2.89 23.18 -11.37
C GLN A 198 1.59 22.57 -11.89
N ARG A 199 0.43 23.07 -11.45
CA ARG A 199 -0.89 22.63 -11.93
C ARG A 199 -1.00 22.71 -13.45
N HIS A 200 -0.56 23.82 -14.03
CA HIS A 200 -0.70 24.09 -15.46
C HIS A 200 0.47 23.56 -16.32
N SER A 201 1.62 23.25 -15.70
CA SER A 201 2.80 22.71 -16.39
C SER A 201 2.88 21.17 -16.38
N CYS A 202 2.06 20.51 -15.57
CA CYS A 202 2.05 19.05 -15.48
C CYS A 202 1.58 18.40 -16.79
N LYS A 203 2.27 17.33 -17.23
CA LYS A 203 1.91 16.56 -18.43
C LYS A 203 0.46 16.06 -18.36
N MET A 204 0.02 15.64 -17.17
CA MET A 204 -1.35 15.20 -16.93
C MET A 204 -2.38 16.30 -17.21
N TYR A 205 -2.11 17.55 -16.80
CA TYR A 205 -2.99 18.67 -17.09
C TYR A 205 -3.14 18.93 -18.58
N LYS A 206 -2.04 18.82 -19.36
CA LYS A 206 -2.10 18.94 -20.82
C LYS A 206 -2.99 17.86 -21.44
N VAL A 207 -2.85 16.60 -21.01
CA VAL A 207 -3.68 15.48 -21.47
C VAL A 207 -5.15 15.71 -21.11
N LEU A 208 -5.44 16.07 -19.86
CA LEU A 208 -6.82 16.34 -19.42
C LEU A 208 -7.43 17.52 -20.17
N SER A 209 -6.69 18.61 -20.36
CA SER A 209 -7.12 19.78 -21.14
C SER A 209 -7.44 19.43 -22.59
N GLN A 210 -6.63 18.58 -23.23
CA GLN A 210 -6.93 18.06 -24.58
C GLN A 210 -8.21 17.22 -24.62
N MET A 211 -8.57 16.57 -23.51
CA MET A 211 -9.83 15.84 -23.35
C MET A 211 -11.01 16.75 -22.95
N ASN A 212 -10.83 18.08 -22.99
CA ASN A 212 -11.77 19.09 -22.50
C ASN A 212 -12.15 18.88 -21.02
N ARG A 213 -11.18 18.44 -20.21
CA ARG A 213 -11.34 18.19 -18.79
C ARG A 213 -10.47 19.16 -18.01
N HIS A 214 -11.14 20.02 -17.26
CA HIS A 214 -10.49 20.96 -16.37
C HIS A 214 -10.70 20.46 -14.93
N PRO A 215 -9.63 20.04 -14.24
CA PRO A 215 -9.72 19.70 -12.82
C PRO A 215 -10.27 20.90 -12.05
N ASN A 216 -11.26 20.68 -11.20
CA ASN A 216 -11.66 21.70 -10.22
C ASN A 216 -10.60 21.72 -9.11
N TYR A 217 -9.71 22.70 -9.16
CA TYR A 217 -8.60 22.80 -8.22
C TYR A 217 -9.04 23.24 -6.82
N ASP A 218 -10.18 23.94 -6.70
CA ASP A 218 -10.72 24.35 -5.39
C ASP A 218 -11.05 23.12 -4.53
N VAL A 219 -11.66 22.11 -5.15
CA VAL A 219 -11.97 20.80 -4.54
C VAL A 219 -10.69 20.07 -4.11
N LEU A 220 -9.62 20.16 -4.90
CA LEU A 220 -8.35 19.53 -4.57
C LEU A 220 -7.62 20.27 -3.43
N ASP A 221 -7.73 21.60 -3.38
CA ASP A 221 -7.18 22.41 -2.30
C ASP A 221 -7.84 22.11 -0.96
N GLU A 222 -9.15 21.92 -0.92
CA GLU A 222 -9.89 21.51 0.30
C GLU A 222 -9.38 20.19 0.89
N SER A 223 -8.94 19.25 0.04
CA SER A 223 -8.42 17.93 0.47
C SER A 223 -6.94 17.93 0.85
N THR A 224 -6.23 19.04 0.68
CA THR A 224 -4.76 19.06 0.79
C THR A 224 -4.30 19.17 2.25
N VAL A 225 -3.69 18.10 2.77
CA VAL A 225 -2.99 18.12 4.07
C VAL A 225 -1.53 18.57 3.89
N LEU A 226 -1.20 19.72 4.50
CA LEU A 226 0.15 20.26 4.58
C LEU A 226 0.75 19.98 5.97
N CYS A 227 1.69 19.04 6.03
CA CYS A 227 2.48 18.78 7.23
C CYS A 227 3.78 19.60 7.17
N SER A 228 4.06 20.38 8.22
CA SER A 228 5.30 21.14 8.36
C SER A 228 6.46 20.27 8.86
N GLU A 229 7.62 20.85 9.19
CA GLU A 229 8.56 20.13 10.04
C GLU A 229 7.88 19.84 11.40
N PRO A 230 8.09 18.65 11.98
CA PRO A 230 7.55 18.34 13.30
C PRO A 230 8.11 19.34 14.33
N PRO A 231 7.29 19.78 15.30
CA PRO A 231 7.75 20.72 16.33
C PRO A 231 8.98 20.16 17.08
N VAL A 232 9.97 21.04 17.26
CA VAL A 232 11.31 20.77 17.84
C VAL A 232 11.24 19.95 19.15
N PRO A 233 12.19 19.01 19.40
CA PRO A 233 12.01 17.95 20.39
C PRO A 233 12.21 18.46 21.82
N ASN A 234 11.13 18.90 22.47
CA ASN A 234 11.12 19.13 23.92
C ASN A 234 10.00 18.37 24.66
N GLY A 235 9.37 17.39 24.01
CA GLY A 235 8.35 16.55 24.65
C GLY A 235 8.05 15.33 23.79
N LYS A 236 7.71 14.21 24.42
CA LYS A 236 7.37 12.91 23.80
C LYS A 236 6.24 13.03 22.76
N HIS A 237 6.57 13.23 21.50
CA HIS A 237 5.57 13.54 20.47
C HIS A 237 5.55 12.53 19.30
N SER A 238 6.57 11.70 19.11
CA SER A 238 6.55 10.58 18.18
C SER A 238 6.18 9.27 18.86
N CYS A 239 5.50 8.38 18.16
CA CYS A 239 5.31 7.00 18.62
C CYS A 239 6.66 6.30 18.68
N LEU A 240 7.20 6.03 19.88
CA LEU A 240 8.52 5.45 20.01
C LEU A 240 8.48 3.92 19.81
N THR A 241 9.66 3.36 19.54
CA THR A 241 9.92 1.92 19.43
C THR A 241 9.37 1.19 20.64
N GLY A 242 8.49 0.23 20.41
CA GLY A 242 7.86 -0.60 21.45
C GLY A 242 6.74 0.10 22.23
N GLU A 243 6.35 1.31 21.86
CA GLU A 243 5.20 1.99 22.46
C GLU A 243 3.89 1.68 21.72
N LEU A 244 2.79 1.82 22.48
CA LEU A 244 1.44 1.88 21.94
C LEU A 244 1.05 3.36 21.83
N CYS A 245 0.52 3.76 20.68
CA CYS A 245 0.29 5.14 20.34
C CYS A 245 -1.09 5.34 19.74
N LEU A 246 -1.73 6.45 20.10
CA LEU A 246 -3.05 6.81 19.59
C LEU A 246 -2.98 8.23 19.02
N PHE A 247 -3.50 8.40 17.81
CA PHE A 247 -3.58 9.67 17.10
C PHE A 247 -5.01 9.97 16.69
N ASN A 248 -5.39 11.24 16.69
CA ASN A 248 -6.65 11.71 16.13
C ASN A 248 -6.36 12.42 14.80
N LEU A 249 -6.56 11.73 13.69
CA LEU A 249 -6.21 12.17 12.34
C LEU A 249 -7.04 13.37 11.86
N ARG A 250 -8.19 13.65 12.48
CA ARG A 250 -9.00 14.82 12.14
C ARG A 250 -8.35 16.13 12.59
N VAL A 251 -7.66 16.10 13.74
CA VAL A 251 -6.98 17.27 14.31
C VAL A 251 -5.46 17.21 14.12
N ASP A 252 -4.91 16.01 14.00
CA ASP A 252 -3.50 15.71 13.85
C ASP A 252 -3.29 14.69 12.70
N PRO A 253 -3.55 15.11 11.43
CA PRO A 253 -3.36 14.24 10.27
C PRO A 253 -1.88 13.91 10.01
N CYS A 254 -0.96 14.59 10.68
CA CYS A 254 0.49 14.40 10.56
C CYS A 254 1.05 13.49 11.66
N GLU A 255 0.21 13.01 12.59
CA GLU A 255 0.58 12.07 13.65
C GLU A 255 1.71 12.60 14.55
N TYR A 256 1.67 13.91 14.86
CA TYR A 256 2.66 14.58 15.69
C TYR A 256 2.41 14.45 17.19
N LYS A 257 1.21 14.07 17.63
CA LYS A 257 0.89 14.02 19.05
C LYS A 257 0.27 12.67 19.41
N ASN A 258 1.06 11.83 20.07
CA ASN A 258 0.53 10.65 20.74
C ASN A 258 -0.35 11.08 21.94
N VAL A 259 -1.65 10.85 21.84
CA VAL A 259 -2.66 11.22 22.86
C VAL A 259 -3.15 10.03 23.69
N ILE A 260 -2.45 8.89 23.65
CA ILE A 260 -2.90 7.67 24.34
C ILE A 260 -3.07 7.87 25.86
N ASN A 261 -2.18 8.62 26.50
CA ASN A 261 -2.25 8.91 27.95
C ASN A 261 -3.27 10.00 28.30
N GLU A 262 -3.75 10.74 27.31
CA GLU A 262 -4.78 11.78 27.46
C GLU A 262 -6.19 11.25 27.14
N THR A 263 -6.29 10.02 26.63
CA THR A 263 -7.55 9.41 26.17
C THR A 263 -8.08 8.40 27.20
N ASP A 264 -9.41 8.24 27.28
CA ASP A 264 -10.05 7.23 28.13
C ASP A 264 -9.50 5.82 27.81
N PRO A 265 -8.90 5.11 28.79
CA PRO A 265 -8.39 3.75 28.59
C PRO A 265 -9.44 2.75 28.09
N SER A 266 -10.72 2.97 28.41
CA SER A 266 -11.83 2.11 27.95
C SER A 266 -11.99 2.19 26.43
N PHE A 267 -11.83 3.39 25.87
CA PHE A 267 -11.85 3.61 24.43
C PHE A 267 -10.62 3.00 23.74
N VAL A 268 -9.43 3.19 24.31
CA VAL A 268 -8.20 2.57 23.78
C VAL A 268 -8.34 1.05 23.72
N ARG A 269 -8.89 0.44 24.78
CA ARG A 269 -9.15 -1.00 24.85
C ARG A 269 -10.19 -1.45 23.83
N TYR A 270 -11.23 -0.65 23.58
CA TYR A 270 -12.23 -0.94 22.55
C TYR A 270 -11.59 -1.01 21.15
N VAL A 271 -10.79 -0.01 20.77
CA VAL A 271 -10.10 0.01 19.48
C VAL A 271 -9.07 -1.14 19.39
N TRP A 272 -8.38 -1.44 20.48
CA TRP A 272 -7.48 -2.59 20.56
C TRP A 272 -8.22 -3.93 20.36
N HIS A 273 -9.42 -4.08 20.93
CA HIS A 273 -10.20 -5.30 20.80
C HIS A 273 -10.59 -5.60 19.34
N LYS A 274 -10.79 -4.57 18.51
CA LYS A 274 -10.99 -4.73 17.06
C LYS A 274 -9.81 -5.39 16.36
N LEU A 275 -8.58 -5.01 16.73
CA LEU A 275 -7.37 -5.67 16.22
C LEU A 275 -7.30 -7.13 16.67
N VAL A 276 -7.64 -7.40 17.94
CA VAL A 276 -7.63 -8.77 18.49
C VAL A 276 -8.64 -9.66 17.76
N GLU A 277 -9.87 -9.20 17.60
CA GLU A 277 -10.94 -9.91 16.87
C GLU A 277 -10.52 -10.24 15.43
N PHE A 278 -9.91 -9.28 14.73
CA PHE A 278 -9.39 -9.54 13.39
C PHE A 278 -8.24 -10.56 13.40
N ASN A 279 -7.33 -10.47 14.39
CA ASN A 279 -6.18 -11.35 14.51
C ASN A 279 -6.56 -12.82 14.80
N GLU A 280 -7.73 -13.07 15.39
CA GLU A 280 -8.24 -14.44 15.61
C GLU A 280 -8.46 -15.21 14.30
N THR A 281 -8.59 -14.48 13.18
CA THR A 281 -8.74 -15.05 11.84
C THR A 281 -7.41 -15.20 11.09
N SER A 282 -6.30 -14.76 11.67
CA SER A 282 -4.98 -14.75 11.02
C SER A 282 -4.46 -16.16 10.75
N VAL A 283 -3.88 -16.35 9.56
CA VAL A 283 -3.10 -17.54 9.21
C VAL A 283 -1.60 -17.30 9.48
N PRO A 284 -0.79 -18.35 9.69
CA PRO A 284 0.65 -18.20 9.92
C PRO A 284 1.36 -17.43 8.81
N ALA A 285 2.27 -16.52 9.18
CA ALA A 285 3.02 -15.72 8.22
C ALA A 285 3.92 -16.61 7.34
N LEU A 286 3.72 -16.54 6.02
CA LEU A 286 4.49 -17.34 5.05
C LEU A 286 5.99 -17.01 5.04
N SER A 287 6.39 -15.83 5.51
CA SER A 287 7.80 -15.45 5.69
C SER A 287 8.54 -16.35 6.67
N LEU A 288 7.83 -17.08 7.52
CA LEU A 288 8.41 -18.07 8.45
C LEU A 288 8.69 -19.42 7.77
N VAL A 289 8.23 -19.63 6.54
CA VAL A 289 8.57 -20.83 5.76
C VAL A 289 10.02 -20.71 5.30
N PRO A 290 10.91 -21.68 5.61
CA PRO A 290 12.30 -21.63 5.19
C PRO A 290 12.44 -21.50 3.67
N LEU A 291 13.40 -20.70 3.22
CA LEU A 291 13.73 -20.60 1.80
C LEU A 291 14.14 -21.97 1.25
N ASP A 292 13.50 -22.39 0.17
CA ASP A 292 13.93 -23.57 -0.56
C ASP A 292 15.24 -23.27 -1.32
N LYS A 293 16.33 -23.91 -0.90
CA LYS A 293 17.65 -23.71 -1.51
C LYS A 293 17.68 -24.09 -3.00
N ARG A 294 16.75 -24.93 -3.45
CA ARG A 294 16.61 -25.31 -4.87
C ARG A 294 16.11 -24.16 -5.74
N ALA A 295 15.50 -23.14 -5.16
CA ALA A 295 15.08 -21.91 -5.86
C ALA A 295 16.24 -21.06 -6.39
N HIS A 296 17.46 -21.34 -5.94
CA HIS A 296 18.59 -20.46 -6.24
C HIS A 296 18.87 -20.42 -7.76
N PRO A 297 18.94 -19.24 -8.41
CA PRO A 297 19.08 -19.10 -9.87
C PRO A 297 20.26 -19.86 -10.49
N ARG A 298 21.33 -20.08 -9.73
CA ARG A 298 22.49 -20.91 -10.15
C ARG A 298 22.09 -22.32 -10.61
N PHE A 299 20.98 -22.86 -10.10
CA PHE A 299 20.45 -24.16 -10.49
C PHE A 299 19.50 -24.09 -11.70
N HIS A 300 19.25 -22.88 -12.21
CA HIS A 300 18.25 -22.55 -13.23
C HIS A 300 18.84 -21.63 -14.30
N ASN A 301 20.04 -21.98 -14.80
CA ASN A 301 20.75 -21.21 -15.83
C ASN A 301 20.91 -19.71 -15.49
N ASN A 302 21.17 -19.40 -14.21
CA ASN A 302 21.26 -18.04 -13.67
C ASN A 302 19.99 -17.18 -13.86
N THR A 303 18.83 -17.81 -14.03
CA THR A 303 17.53 -17.15 -14.14
C THR A 303 16.63 -17.50 -12.97
N TRP A 304 15.75 -16.56 -12.60
CA TRP A 304 14.66 -16.86 -11.67
C TRP A 304 13.55 -17.56 -12.45
N THR A 305 13.23 -18.79 -12.06
CA THR A 305 12.18 -19.60 -12.67
C THR A 305 11.44 -20.35 -11.58
N ASN A 306 10.32 -20.99 -11.93
CA ASN A 306 9.66 -21.93 -11.05
C ASN A 306 10.52 -23.20 -10.91
N TRP A 307 10.92 -23.55 -9.68
CA TRP A 307 11.87 -24.64 -9.43
C TRP A 307 11.24 -25.93 -8.90
N LEU A 308 9.93 -25.92 -8.65
CA LEU A 308 9.14 -27.08 -8.22
C LEU A 308 8.37 -27.73 -9.38
N ASP A 309 8.38 -27.09 -10.56
CA ASP A 309 7.67 -27.52 -11.77
C ASP A 309 8.50 -28.48 -12.63
N HIS A 310 9.75 -28.75 -12.23
CA HIS A 310 10.66 -29.64 -12.92
C HIS A 310 11.19 -30.70 -11.95
N ASP A 311 11.12 -31.97 -12.36
CA ASP A 311 11.91 -33.04 -11.75
C ASP A 311 13.39 -32.73 -12.00
N LEU A 312 13.97 -31.88 -11.15
CA LEU A 312 15.40 -31.62 -11.18
C LEU A 312 16.12 -32.93 -10.90
N ASP A 313 16.98 -33.30 -11.83
CA ASP A 313 17.84 -34.48 -11.74
C ASP A 313 18.59 -34.47 -10.40
N TYR A 314 18.26 -35.43 -9.53
CA TYR A 314 18.70 -35.49 -8.13
C TYR A 314 20.23 -35.53 -7.99
N GLU A 315 20.95 -35.83 -9.08
CA GLU A 315 22.41 -35.91 -9.14
C GLU A 315 23.10 -34.54 -8.98
N LEU A 316 22.56 -33.47 -9.57
CA LEU A 316 23.11 -32.10 -9.45
C LEU A 316 23.09 -31.55 -8.01
N TYR A 317 22.17 -32.05 -7.17
CA TYR A 317 22.06 -31.65 -5.77
C TYR A 317 23.02 -32.43 -4.85
N ARG A 318 23.44 -33.65 -5.23
CA ARG A 318 24.37 -34.47 -4.43
C ARG A 318 25.79 -33.92 -4.47
N ASP A 319 26.28 -33.50 -5.63
CA ASP A 319 27.66 -33.02 -5.79
C ASP A 319 27.94 -31.78 -4.94
N TYR A 320 26.95 -30.90 -4.75
CA TYR A 320 27.11 -29.71 -3.92
C TYR A 320 27.15 -29.99 -2.41
N LYS A 321 26.63 -31.14 -1.94
CA LYS A 321 26.76 -31.50 -0.52
C LYS A 321 28.19 -31.89 -0.16
N HIS A 322 29.01 -32.28 -1.14
CA HIS A 322 30.43 -32.59 -0.94
C HIS A 322 31.31 -31.32 -0.89
N ASP A 323 30.98 -30.28 -1.65
CA ASP A 323 31.78 -29.04 -1.73
C ASP A 323 31.67 -28.11 -0.51
N LYS A 324 30.81 -28.43 0.45
CA LYS A 324 30.63 -27.63 1.68
C LYS A 324 31.47 -28.07 2.88
N ASP A 325 32.16 -29.20 2.78
CA ASP A 325 33.09 -29.65 3.81
C ASP A 325 34.51 -29.06 3.64
N GLU A 326 34.73 -28.16 2.67
CA GLU A 326 36.04 -27.53 2.39
C GLU A 326 36.11 -25.99 2.52
N PHE A 327 35.12 -25.30 3.11
CA PHE A 327 35.25 -23.85 3.40
C PHE A 327 34.70 -23.43 4.77
#